data_AF-A0A177NQZ4-F1
#
_entry.id   AF-A0A177NQZ4-F1
#
_cell.length_a   1.000
_cell.length_b   1.000
_cell.length_c   1.000
_cell.angle_alpha   90.00
_cell.angle_beta   90.00
_cell.angle_gamma   90.00
#
_symmetry.space_group_name_H-M   'P 1'
#
loop_
_entity.id
_entity.type
_entity.pdbx_description
1 polymer ?
#
loop_
_entity_poly.entity_id
_entity_poly.type
_entity_poly.pdbx_seq_one_letter_code
_entity_poly.pdbx_strand_id
1 'polypeptide(L)'
;MSINSLTSSEKIIAHAAAGTALTIAAGHASASLDKFATWFLTAFGASLALILSNINDVSGFISLHTIACVAYLFLWASIFCLVQRYIAMVIGCGASSAKECREIGEKFVHMDVDEFIVQMKAGMPGLLRLFSNSMLDAISKGDFVAGGRLFLRLTLIQGLFASIEVIVLLVALSQIVNEIST
;
A
#
# COMPACT_ATOMS: atom_id res chain seq x y z
N MET A 1 -11.38 32.93 -8.41
CA MET A 1 -12.45 32.34 -9.25
C MET A 1 -13.24 31.40 -8.35
N SER A 2 -14.47 31.76 -7.99
CA SER A 2 -15.27 31.00 -7.02
C SER A 2 -15.86 29.76 -7.68
N ILE A 3 -15.68 28.58 -7.06
CA ILE A 3 -16.09 27.25 -7.56
C ILE A 3 -17.62 27.15 -7.81
N ASN A 4 -18.39 28.14 -7.35
CA ASN A 4 -19.85 28.13 -7.42
C ASN A 4 -20.44 28.45 -8.80
N SER A 5 -19.64 28.85 -9.80
CA SER A 5 -20.15 29.18 -11.15
C SER A 5 -20.00 28.08 -12.21
N LEU A 6 -19.53 26.88 -11.85
CA LEU A 6 -19.34 25.79 -12.81
C LEU A 6 -20.66 25.07 -13.14
N THR A 7 -20.84 24.73 -14.42
CA THR A 7 -21.94 23.90 -14.91
C THR A 7 -21.85 22.47 -14.34
N SER A 8 -22.96 21.73 -14.32
CA SER A 8 -22.99 20.36 -13.76
C SER A 8 -21.99 19.42 -14.44
N SER A 9 -21.77 19.59 -15.75
CA SER A 9 -20.79 18.81 -16.54
C SER A 9 -19.35 19.09 -16.10
N GLU A 10 -18.98 20.36 -15.93
CA GLU A 10 -17.62 20.75 -15.52
C GLU A 10 -17.27 20.22 -14.12
N LYS A 11 -18.24 20.18 -13.20
CA LYS A 11 -18.04 19.61 -11.87
C LYS A 11 -17.73 18.12 -11.93
N ILE A 12 -18.46 17.36 -12.75
CA ILE A 12 -18.22 15.91 -12.93
C ILE A 12 -16.81 15.65 -13.47
N ILE A 13 -16.38 16.41 -14.47
CA ILE A 13 -15.03 16.30 -15.04
C ILE A 13 -13.98 16.60 -13.97
N ALA A 14 -14.15 17.67 -13.19
CA ALA A 14 -13.24 18.02 -12.11
C ALA A 14 -13.15 16.93 -11.03
N HIS A 15 -14.28 16.32 -10.65
CA HIS A 15 -14.32 15.22 -9.69
C HIS A 15 -13.63 13.96 -10.23
N ALA A 16 -13.90 13.59 -11.49
CA ALA A 16 -13.25 12.46 -12.13
C ALA A 16 -11.73 12.66 -12.26
N ALA A 17 -11.29 13.88 -12.62
CA ALA A 17 -9.88 14.25 -12.69
C ALA A 17 -9.20 14.23 -11.31
N ALA A 18 -9.88 14.72 -10.27
CA ALA A 18 -9.37 14.67 -8.90
C ALA A 18 -9.23 13.23 -8.38
N GLY A 19 -10.25 12.39 -8.57
CA GLY A 19 -10.19 10.97 -8.20
C GLY A 19 -9.07 10.23 -8.94
N THR A 20 -8.90 10.54 -10.21
CA THR A 20 -7.80 10.07 -11.07
C THR A 20 -6.42 10.46 -10.54
N ALA A 21 -6.21 11.74 -10.24
CA ALA A 21 -4.95 12.25 -9.73
C ALA A 21 -4.61 11.62 -8.38
N LEU A 22 -5.60 11.47 -7.49
CA LEU A 22 -5.44 10.79 -6.20
C LEU A 22 -5.02 9.33 -6.36
N THR A 23 -5.67 8.57 -7.25
CA THR A 23 -5.30 7.17 -7.52
C THR A 23 -3.88 7.04 -8.05
N ILE A 24 -3.48 7.91 -8.98
CA ILE A 24 -2.12 7.91 -9.54
C ILE A 24 -1.10 8.26 -8.46
N ALA A 25 -1.35 9.32 -7.69
CA ALA A 25 -0.47 9.72 -6.58
C ALA A 25 -0.33 8.62 -5.52
N ALA A 26 -1.45 8.01 -5.13
CA ALA A 26 -1.47 6.87 -4.21
C ALA A 26 -0.67 5.67 -4.74
N GLY A 27 -0.81 5.36 -6.03
CA GLY A 27 -0.03 4.31 -6.69
C GLY A 27 1.47 4.56 -6.68
N HIS A 28 1.90 5.78 -7.03
CA HIS A 28 3.32 6.16 -7.00
C HIS A 28 3.89 6.16 -5.58
N ALA A 29 3.17 6.72 -4.62
CA ALA A 29 3.59 6.75 -3.22
C ALA A 29 3.69 5.32 -2.64
N SER A 30 2.69 4.48 -2.91
CA SER A 30 2.70 3.06 -2.56
C SER A 30 3.92 2.32 -3.11
N ALA A 31 4.22 2.50 -4.40
CA ALA A 31 5.37 1.84 -5.05
C ALA A 31 6.71 2.31 -4.48
N SER A 32 6.85 3.59 -4.13
CA SER A 32 8.06 4.12 -3.50
C SER A 32 8.24 3.57 -2.08
N LEU A 33 7.16 3.52 -1.29
CA LEU A 33 7.17 2.94 0.06
C LEU A 33 7.54 1.45 0.03
N ASP A 34 6.98 0.70 -0.93
CA ASP A 34 7.26 -0.72 -1.11
C ASP A 34 8.73 -1.03 -1.41
N LYS A 35 9.32 -0.25 -2.33
CA LYS A 35 10.75 -0.35 -2.65
C LYS A 35 11.62 -0.04 -1.45
N PHE A 36 11.28 1.01 -0.69
CA PHE A 36 12.04 1.40 0.49
C PHE A 36 11.98 0.33 1.59
N ALA A 37 10.77 -0.15 1.94
CA ALA A 37 10.58 -1.18 2.95
C ALA A 37 11.32 -2.48 2.56
N THR A 38 11.15 -2.94 1.31
CA THR A 38 11.84 -4.14 0.81
C THR A 38 13.36 -4.00 0.85
N TRP A 39 13.89 -2.84 0.44
CA TRP A 39 15.32 -2.58 0.48
C TRP A 39 15.86 -2.60 1.92
N PHE A 40 15.17 -1.93 2.84
CA PHE A 40 15.57 -1.84 4.24
C PHE A 40 15.53 -3.19 4.94
N LEU A 41 14.46 -3.97 4.75
CA LEU A 41 14.32 -5.31 5.30
C LEU A 41 15.39 -6.26 4.73
N THR A 42 15.68 -6.16 3.44
CA THR A 42 16.73 -6.98 2.79
C THR A 42 18.11 -6.63 3.32
N ALA A 43 18.42 -5.34 3.47
CA ALA A 43 19.68 -4.87 4.04
C ALA A 43 19.85 -5.39 5.47
N PHE A 44 18.81 -5.24 6.31
CA PHE A 44 18.84 -5.75 7.68
C PHE A 44 18.97 -7.28 7.72
N GLY A 45 18.22 -8.01 6.90
CA GLY A 45 18.30 -9.47 6.81
C GLY A 45 19.68 -9.96 6.39
N ALA A 46 20.33 -9.27 5.45
CA ALA A 46 21.71 -9.54 5.04
C ALA A 46 22.71 -9.29 6.19
N SER A 47 22.56 -8.18 6.92
CA SER A 47 23.37 -7.91 8.12
C SER A 47 23.18 -8.96 9.20
N LEU A 48 21.95 -9.38 9.47
CA LEU A 48 21.66 -10.44 10.44
C LEU A 48 22.24 -11.79 10.01
N ALA A 49 22.13 -12.14 8.73
CA ALA A 49 22.72 -13.36 8.19
C ALA A 49 24.25 -13.36 8.34
N LEU A 50 24.91 -12.21 8.15
CA LEU A 50 26.35 -12.07 8.36
C LEU A 50 26.75 -12.24 9.83
N ILE A 51 25.95 -11.73 10.78
CA ILE A 51 26.15 -11.94 12.21
C ILE A 51 26.02 -13.43 12.55
N LEU A 52 24.99 -14.09 12.00
CA LEU A 52 24.75 -15.52 12.24
C LEU A 52 25.83 -16.41 11.61
N SER A 53 26.36 -16.06 10.43
CA SER A 53 27.42 -16.86 9.79
C SER A 53 28.74 -16.81 10.56
N ASN A 54 28.98 -15.72 11.30
CA ASN A 54 30.18 -15.52 12.11
C ASN A 54 29.90 -15.66 13.61
N ILE A 55 28.88 -16.45 13.99
CA ILE A 55 28.41 -16.53 15.38
C ILE A 55 29.51 -16.96 16.36
N ASN A 56 30.45 -17.81 15.94
CA ASN A 56 31.56 -18.24 16.79
C ASN A 56 32.46 -17.06 17.16
N ASP A 57 32.76 -16.19 16.20
CA ASP A 57 33.61 -15.01 16.42
C ASP A 57 32.85 -13.88 17.12
N VAL A 58 31.56 -13.74 16.85
CA VAL A 58 30.70 -12.67 17.40
C VAL A 58 30.18 -13.02 18.81
N SER A 59 30.09 -14.29 19.17
CA SER A 59 29.61 -14.73 20.50
C SER A 59 30.46 -14.22 21.67
N GLY A 60 31.71 -13.81 21.40
CA GLY A 60 32.56 -13.14 22.39
C GLY A 60 32.16 -11.70 22.69
N PHE A 61 31.38 -11.05 21.82
CA PHE A 61 30.97 -9.65 21.94
C PHE A 61 29.46 -9.49 22.13
N ILE A 62 28.64 -10.43 21.65
CA ILE A 62 27.18 -10.35 21.70
C ILE A 62 26.61 -11.63 22.31
N SER A 63 25.78 -11.46 23.34
CA SER A 63 25.03 -12.56 23.93
C SER A 63 24.11 -13.26 22.91
N LEU A 64 24.10 -14.59 22.92
CA LEU A 64 23.19 -15.42 22.12
C LEU A 64 21.71 -15.06 22.33
N HIS A 65 21.36 -14.60 23.53
CA HIS A 65 20.00 -14.16 23.84
C HIS A 65 19.60 -12.93 23.02
N THR A 66 20.51 -11.97 22.85
CA THR A 66 20.25 -10.74 22.10
C THR A 66 20.12 -11.04 20.60
N ILE A 67 20.94 -11.96 20.08
CA ILE A 67 20.80 -12.44 18.69
C ILE A 67 19.42 -13.08 18.46
N ALA A 68 18.96 -13.93 19.40
CA ALA A 68 17.63 -14.53 19.31
C ALA A 68 16.51 -13.47 19.36
N CYS A 69 16.62 -12.48 20.25
CA CYS A 69 15.66 -11.38 20.35
C CYS A 69 15.57 -10.58 19.04
N VAL A 70 16.73 -10.23 18.46
CA VAL A 70 16.82 -9.56 17.17
C VAL A 70 16.18 -10.38 16.05
N ALA A 71 16.42 -11.69 16.02
CA ALA A 71 15.80 -12.58 15.03
C ALA A 71 14.27 -12.61 15.15
N TYR A 72 13.72 -12.59 16.36
CA TYR A 72 12.27 -12.47 16.57
C TYR A 72 11.73 -11.10 16.12
N LEU A 73 12.43 -10.00 16.42
CA LEU A 73 12.05 -8.67 15.94
C LEU A 73 12.07 -8.59 14.41
N PHE A 74 13.06 -9.21 13.77
CA PHE A 74 13.14 -9.31 12.32
C PHE A 74 11.98 -10.11 11.72
N LEU A 75 11.57 -11.21 12.37
CA LEU A 75 10.42 -11.99 11.94
C LEU A 75 9.12 -11.18 12.02
N TRP A 76 8.93 -10.40 13.10
CA TRP A 76 7.81 -9.47 13.21
C TRP A 76 7.83 -8.39 12.13
N ALA A 77 8.98 -7.77 11.88
CA ALA A 77 9.15 -6.80 10.79
C ALA A 77 8.80 -7.42 9.43
N SER A 78 9.20 -8.66 9.18
CA SER A 78 8.88 -9.40 7.96
C SER A 78 7.37 -9.62 7.78
N ILE A 79 6.63 -9.88 8.86
CA ILE A 79 5.16 -10.01 8.83
C ILE A 79 4.52 -8.66 8.45
N PHE A 80 4.98 -7.55 9.04
CA PHE A 80 4.48 -6.22 8.69
C PHE A 80 4.77 -5.85 7.23
N CYS A 81 5.98 -6.15 6.75
CA CYS A 81 6.34 -6.01 5.34
C CYS A 81 5.43 -6.84 4.43
N LEU A 82 5.06 -8.07 4.81
CA LEU A 82 4.14 -8.89 4.01
C LEU A 82 2.75 -8.25 3.89
N VAL A 83 2.21 -7.74 4.99
CA VAL A 83 0.91 -7.03 5.01
C VAL A 83 0.99 -5.75 4.18
N GLN A 84 2.07 -4.99 4.33
CA GLN A 84 2.36 -3.77 3.57
C GLN A 84 2.43 -4.08 2.05
N ARG A 85 3.10 -5.16 1.64
CA ARG A 85 3.18 -5.62 0.24
C ARG A 85 1.84 -6.01 -0.33
N TYR A 86 1.00 -6.67 0.47
CA TYR A 86 -0.36 -7.02 0.05
C TYR A 86 -1.19 -5.75 -0.24
N ILE A 87 -1.11 -4.74 0.62
CA ILE A 87 -1.77 -3.44 0.38
C ILE A 87 -1.19 -2.75 -0.86
N ALA A 88 0.13 -2.75 -1.03
CA ALA A 88 0.80 -2.22 -2.21
C ALA A 88 0.27 -2.86 -3.50
N MET A 89 0.13 -4.18 -3.51
CA MET A 89 -0.41 -4.95 -4.63
C MET A 89 -1.84 -4.51 -4.98
N VAL A 90 -2.72 -4.38 -3.98
CA VAL A 90 -4.12 -3.95 -4.20
C VAL A 90 -4.17 -2.54 -4.82
N ILE A 91 -3.37 -1.61 -4.30
CA ILE A 91 -3.29 -0.24 -4.85
C ILE A 91 -2.70 -0.27 -6.27
N GLY A 92 -1.66 -1.07 -6.51
CA GLY A 92 -1.00 -1.21 -7.80
C GLY A 92 -1.94 -1.75 -8.88
N CYS A 93 -2.65 -2.84 -8.59
CA CYS A 93 -3.67 -3.39 -9.48
C CYS A 93 -4.77 -2.36 -9.76
N GLY A 94 -5.29 -1.70 -8.72
CA GLY A 94 -6.32 -0.68 -8.87
C GLY A 94 -5.89 0.52 -9.72
N ALA A 95 -4.66 1.00 -9.53
CA ALA A 95 -4.11 2.10 -10.32
C ALA A 95 -3.82 1.72 -11.78
N SER A 96 -3.42 0.47 -12.05
CA SER A 96 -3.24 -0.05 -13.40
C SER A 96 -4.58 -0.18 -14.12
N SER A 97 -5.56 -0.86 -13.48
CA SER A 97 -6.90 -1.03 -14.04
C SER A 97 -7.61 0.31 -14.27
N ALA A 98 -7.36 1.33 -13.43
CA ALA A 98 -7.93 2.66 -13.64
C ALA A 98 -7.46 3.32 -14.96
N LYS A 99 -6.27 2.99 -15.47
CA LYS A 99 -5.80 3.48 -16.77
C LYS A 99 -6.53 2.77 -17.91
N GLU A 100 -6.57 1.44 -17.86
CA GLU A 100 -7.26 0.60 -18.85
C GLU A 100 -8.76 0.93 -18.93
N CYS A 101 -9.41 1.14 -17.79
CA CYS A 101 -10.83 1.52 -17.74
C CYS A 101 -11.10 2.88 -18.40
N ARG A 102 -10.16 3.83 -18.38
CA ARG A 102 -10.33 5.11 -19.09
C ARG A 102 -10.25 4.93 -20.60
N GLU A 103 -9.28 4.16 -21.07
CA GLU A 103 -9.12 3.84 -22.49
C GLU A 103 -10.34 3.08 -23.04
N ILE A 104 -10.95 2.23 -22.21
CA ILE A 104 -12.22 1.57 -22.54
C ILE A 104 -13.36 2.60 -22.54
N GLY A 105 -13.47 3.45 -21.51
CA GLY A 105 -14.51 4.47 -21.40
C GLY A 105 -14.55 5.44 -22.58
N GLU A 106 -13.39 5.84 -23.12
CA GLU A 106 -13.29 6.70 -24.31
C GLU A 106 -13.86 6.03 -25.58
N LYS A 107 -13.83 4.69 -25.65
CA LYS A 107 -14.35 3.92 -26.79
C LYS A 107 -15.86 3.68 -26.73
N PHE A 108 -16.47 3.80 -25.55
CA PHE A 108 -17.89 3.48 -25.33
C PHE A 108 -18.66 4.71 -24.81
N VAL A 109 -18.91 5.68 -25.71
CA VAL A 109 -19.57 6.97 -25.43
C VAL A 109 -21.02 6.84 -24.91
N HIS A 110 -21.65 5.67 -25.05
CA HIS A 110 -23.03 5.41 -24.61
C HIS A 110 -23.15 4.18 -23.69
N MET A 111 -22.13 3.90 -22.88
CA MET A 111 -22.19 2.82 -21.90
C MET A 111 -23.23 3.11 -20.81
N ASP A 112 -24.19 2.20 -20.63
CA ASP A 112 -25.06 2.21 -19.46
C ASP A 112 -24.23 1.83 -18.23
N VAL A 113 -24.04 2.80 -17.33
CA VAL A 113 -23.21 2.68 -16.13
C VAL A 113 -23.80 1.65 -15.16
N ASP A 114 -25.12 1.53 -15.10
CA ASP A 114 -25.79 0.62 -14.17
C ASP A 114 -25.61 -0.83 -14.63
N GLU A 115 -25.83 -1.11 -15.92
CA GLU A 115 -25.57 -2.43 -16.51
C GLU A 115 -24.08 -2.80 -16.38
N PHE A 116 -23.17 -1.84 -16.61
CA PHE A 116 -21.74 -2.06 -16.41
C PHE A 116 -21.41 -2.46 -14.97
N ILE A 117 -21.97 -1.77 -13.97
CA ILE A 117 -21.77 -2.11 -12.55
C ILE A 117 -22.34 -3.50 -12.23
N VAL A 118 -23.50 -3.87 -12.78
CA VAL A 118 -24.10 -5.20 -12.58
C VAL A 118 -23.19 -6.30 -13.13
N GLN A 119 -22.68 -6.13 -14.36
CA GLN A 119 -21.75 -7.08 -14.98
C GLN A 119 -20.42 -7.15 -14.21
N MET A 120 -19.88 -6.03 -13.73
CA MET A 120 -18.71 -6.02 -12.86
C MET A 120 -18.96 -6.77 -11.54
N LYS A 121 -20.11 -6.56 -10.88
CA LYS A 121 -20.47 -7.28 -9.64
C LYS A 121 -20.62 -8.78 -9.88
N ALA A 122 -21.15 -9.19 -11.03
CA ALA A 122 -21.33 -10.59 -11.39
C ALA A 122 -20.00 -11.36 -11.46
N GLY A 123 -18.94 -10.72 -11.95
CA GLY A 123 -17.60 -11.30 -12.03
C GLY A 123 -16.84 -11.38 -10.70
N MET A 124 -17.29 -10.70 -9.64
CA MET A 124 -16.59 -10.67 -8.35
C MET A 124 -17.02 -11.82 -7.42
N PRO A 125 -16.07 -12.49 -6.75
CA PRO A 125 -16.39 -13.46 -5.70
C PRO A 125 -17.06 -12.77 -4.51
N GLY A 126 -17.91 -13.50 -3.78
CA GLY A 126 -18.84 -12.93 -2.79
C GLY A 126 -18.19 -12.03 -1.73
N LEU A 127 -17.01 -12.38 -1.21
CA LEU A 127 -16.28 -11.55 -0.24
C LEU A 127 -15.83 -10.21 -0.82
N LEU A 128 -15.29 -10.22 -2.05
CA LEU A 128 -14.88 -8.99 -2.74
C LEU A 128 -16.10 -8.15 -3.12
N ARG A 129 -17.22 -8.79 -3.45
CA ARG A 129 -18.49 -8.11 -3.73
C ARG A 129 -18.97 -7.30 -2.54
N LEU A 130 -18.89 -7.83 -1.32
CA LEU A 130 -19.27 -7.08 -0.12
C LEU A 130 -18.39 -5.84 0.09
N PHE A 131 -17.08 -5.97 -0.14
CA PHE A 131 -16.15 -4.86 -0.02
C PHE A 131 -16.34 -3.81 -1.12
N SER A 132 -16.58 -4.24 -2.36
CA SER A 132 -16.74 -3.36 -3.52
C SER A 132 -18.11 -2.70 -3.59
N ASN A 133 -19.16 -3.26 -2.97
CA ASN A 133 -20.51 -2.69 -2.97
C ASN A 133 -20.53 -1.23 -2.51
N SER A 134 -19.81 -0.89 -1.45
CA SER A 134 -19.76 0.49 -0.95
C SER A 134 -19.13 1.46 -1.97
N MET A 135 -18.14 0.99 -2.74
CA MET A 135 -17.48 1.80 -3.77
C MET A 135 -18.34 1.91 -5.03
N LEU A 136 -18.95 0.81 -5.46
CA LEU A 136 -19.83 0.77 -6.62
C LEU A 136 -21.12 1.58 -6.40
N ASP A 137 -21.67 1.56 -5.18
CA ASP A 137 -22.82 2.38 -4.80
C ASP A 137 -22.46 3.87 -4.68
N ALA A 138 -21.19 4.22 -4.43
CA ALA A 138 -20.72 5.60 -4.50
C ALA A 138 -20.58 6.06 -5.95
N ILE A 139 -20.10 5.18 -6.83
CA ILE A 139 -19.97 5.44 -8.27
C ILE A 139 -21.35 5.64 -8.91
N SER A 140 -22.36 4.82 -8.57
CA SER A 140 -23.73 4.99 -9.10
C SER A 140 -24.37 6.31 -8.66
N LYS A 141 -23.97 6.85 -7.51
CA LYS A 141 -24.38 8.19 -7.03
C LYS A 141 -23.58 9.33 -7.65
N GLY A 142 -22.67 9.05 -8.57
CA GLY A 142 -21.81 10.05 -9.24
C GLY A 142 -20.59 10.50 -8.42
N ASP A 143 -20.25 9.81 -7.34
CA ASP A 143 -19.03 10.10 -6.55
C ASP A 143 -17.81 9.38 -7.13
N PHE A 144 -17.27 9.95 -8.20
CA PHE A 144 -16.06 9.44 -8.87
C PHE A 144 -14.77 9.61 -8.03
N VAL A 145 -14.82 10.35 -6.92
CA VAL A 145 -13.67 10.60 -6.03
C VAL A 145 -13.54 9.52 -4.96
N ALA A 146 -14.59 8.71 -4.73
CA ALA A 146 -14.61 7.67 -3.71
C ALA A 146 -13.43 6.68 -3.82
N GLY A 147 -13.14 6.18 -5.04
CA GLY A 147 -12.03 5.25 -5.27
C GLY A 147 -10.65 5.85 -4.97
N GLY A 148 -10.40 7.08 -5.42
CA GLY A 148 -9.15 7.79 -5.13
C GLY A 148 -8.93 8.03 -3.63
N ARG A 149 -10.00 8.35 -2.88
CA ARG A 149 -9.94 8.48 -1.41
C ARG A 149 -9.64 7.16 -0.72
N LEU A 150 -10.21 6.06 -1.22
CA LEU A 150 -9.93 4.73 -0.68
C LEU A 150 -8.45 4.35 -0.89
N PHE A 151 -7.92 4.50 -2.10
CA PHE A 151 -6.51 4.21 -2.36
C PHE A 151 -5.58 5.09 -1.56
N LEU A 152 -5.87 6.39 -1.41
CA LEU A 152 -5.08 7.27 -0.56
C LEU A 152 -5.09 6.80 0.91
N ARG A 153 -6.25 6.40 1.45
CA ARG A 153 -6.33 5.84 2.82
C ARG A 153 -5.51 4.56 2.95
N LEU A 154 -5.58 3.68 1.95
CA LEU A 154 -4.77 2.46 1.93
C LEU A 154 -3.27 2.78 1.87
N THR A 155 -2.84 3.78 1.09
CA THR A 155 -1.44 4.23 1.07
C THR A 155 -1.01 4.79 2.43
N LEU A 156 -1.87 5.52 3.14
CA LEU A 156 -1.56 6.00 4.49
C LEU A 156 -1.43 4.84 5.49
N ILE A 157 -2.31 3.85 5.42
CA ILE A 157 -2.23 2.63 6.24
C ILE A 157 -0.96 1.84 5.91
N GLN A 158 -0.62 1.71 4.63
CA GLN A 158 0.62 1.09 4.15
C GLN A 158 1.85 1.82 4.71
N GLY A 159 1.84 3.16 4.68
CA GLY A 159 2.90 3.99 5.26
C GLY A 159 3.04 3.83 6.77
N LEU A 160 1.93 3.64 7.49
CA LEU A 160 1.94 3.33 8.93
C LEU A 160 2.63 1.98 9.20
N PHE A 161 2.29 0.94 8.44
CA PHE A 161 2.94 -0.37 8.56
C PHE A 161 4.44 -0.30 8.25
N ALA A 162 4.83 0.40 7.17
CA ALA A 162 6.24 0.62 6.85
C ALA A 162 6.98 1.40 7.97
N SER A 163 6.32 2.36 8.61
CA SER A 163 6.90 3.10 9.73
C SER A 163 7.10 2.21 10.96
N ILE A 164 6.11 1.37 11.29
CA ILE A 164 6.21 0.40 12.39
C ILE A 164 7.35 -0.59 12.13
N GLU A 165 7.45 -1.11 10.91
CA GLU A 165 8.53 -2.01 10.49
C GLU A 165 9.91 -1.36 10.71
N VAL A 166 10.10 -0.13 10.24
CA VAL A 166 11.36 0.60 10.42
C VAL A 166 11.68 0.79 11.90
N ILE A 167 10.69 1.17 12.72
CA ILE A 167 10.88 1.34 14.17
C ILE A 167 11.31 0.03 14.82
N VAL A 168 10.66 -1.09 14.50
CA VAL A 168 11.00 -2.42 15.05
C VAL A 168 12.44 -2.81 14.70
N LEU A 169 12.86 -2.59 13.46
CA LEU A 169 14.23 -2.86 13.00
C LEU A 169 15.26 -1.92 13.63
N LEU A 170 14.94 -0.64 13.82
CA LEU A 170 15.81 0.31 14.54
C LEU A 170 15.98 -0.08 16.01
N VAL A 171 14.91 -0.54 16.67
CA VAL A 171 15.00 -1.07 18.03
C VAL A 171 15.93 -2.29 18.06
N ALA A 172 15.80 -3.20 17.10
CA ALA A 172 16.69 -4.36 17.00
C ALA A 172 18.16 -3.95 16.80
N LEU A 173 18.45 -2.95 15.94
CA LEU A 173 19.80 -2.39 15.78
C LEU A 173 20.31 -1.77 17.08
N SER A 174 19.48 -1.02 17.81
CA SER A 174 19.89 -0.39 19.07
C SER A 174 20.30 -1.40 20.13
N GLN A 175 19.65 -2.57 20.18
CA GLN A 175 20.02 -3.65 21.09
C GLN A 175 21.40 -4.23 20.74
N ILE A 176 21.68 -4.43 19.44
CA ILE A 176 23.01 -4.89 18.99
C ILE A 176 24.09 -3.88 19.37
N VAL A 177 23.87 -2.58 19.13
CA VAL A 177 24.86 -1.54 19.41
C VAL A 177 25.14 -1.40 20.91
N ASN A 178 24.11 -1.51 21.74
CA ASN A 178 24.27 -1.42 23.20
C ASN A 178 25.10 -2.57 23.78
N GLU A 179 24.93 -3.79 23.26
CA GLU A 179 25.77 -4.94 23.67
C GLU A 179 27.23 -4.75 23.26
N ILE A 180 27.50 -4.27 22.04
CA ILE A 180 28.88 -4.06 21.56
C ILE A 180 29.60 -2.95 22.36
N SER A 181 28.84 -2.00 22.90
CA SER A 181 29.40 -0.86 23.65
C SER A 181 29.69 -1.18 25.13
N THR A 182 29.27 -2.35 25.61
CA THR A 182 29.42 -2.79 27.01
C THR A 182 30.59 -3.75 27.15
#